data_AF-A0A9D1JLN1-F1
#
_entry.id   AF-A0A9D1JLN1-F1
#
_cell.length_a   1.000
_cell.length_b   1.000
_cell.length_c   1.000
_cell.angle_alpha   90.00
_cell.angle_beta   90.00
_cell.angle_gamma   90.00
#
_symmetry.space_group_name_H-M   'P 1'
#
loop_
_entity.id
_entity.type
_entity.pdbx_description
1 polymer ?
#
loop_
_entity_poly.entity_id
_entity_poly.type
_entity_poly.pdbx_seq_one_letter_code
_entity_poly.pdbx_strand_id
1 'polypeptide(L)'
;MKNTKEIKTILAVLYYLNQTGNKDQMITNVLEYAFNRIFSSNANLLLFACAGYTQEQAIPAIMQILEKETQYTQFIKLKEGKSE
;
A
#
# COMPACT_ATOMS: atom_id res chain seq x y z
N MET A 1 -18.10 13.36 -0.33
CA MET A 1 -16.88 13.29 0.53
C MET A 1 -15.87 12.40 -0.18
N LYS A 2 -14.60 12.81 -0.31
CA LYS A 2 -13.56 11.95 -0.91
C LYS A 2 -13.41 10.68 -0.04
N ASN A 3 -13.31 9.50 -0.63
CA ASN A 3 -13.27 8.22 0.11
C ASN A 3 -11.94 8.06 0.85
N THR A 4 -11.78 8.74 1.99
CA THR A 4 -10.55 8.73 2.80
C THR A 4 -10.26 7.38 3.46
N LYS A 5 -11.20 6.43 3.38
CA LYS A 5 -11.05 5.05 3.88
C LYS A 5 -9.96 4.29 3.15
N GLU A 6 -9.77 4.57 1.85
CA GLU A 6 -8.79 3.88 1.00
C GLU A 6 -7.34 4.36 1.26
N ILE A 7 -7.17 5.56 1.85
CA ILE A 7 -5.86 6.19 2.03
C ILE A 7 -4.95 5.34 2.93
N LYS A 8 -5.49 4.77 4.01
CA LYS A 8 -4.70 3.93 4.93
C LYS A 8 -4.13 2.72 4.20
N THR A 9 -4.95 2.06 3.38
CA THR A 9 -4.56 0.90 2.57
C THR A 9 -3.51 1.28 1.55
N ILE A 10 -3.69 2.38 0.82
CA ILE A 10 -2.73 2.86 -0.17
C ILE A 10 -1.37 3.13 0.47
N LEU A 11 -1.33 3.81 1.62
CA LEU A 11 -0.08 4.09 2.32
C LEU A 11 0.59 2.80 2.83
N ALA A 12 -0.18 1.79 3.22
CA ALA A 12 0.36 0.51 3.67
C ALA A 12 1.01 -0.25 2.51
N VAL A 13 0.37 -0.24 1.35
CA VAL A 13 0.93 -0.80 0.11
C VAL A 13 2.19 -0.07 -0.31
N LEU A 14 2.20 1.27 -0.27
CA LEU A 14 3.40 2.06 -0.59
C LEU A 14 4.55 1.76 0.38
N TYR A 15 4.24 1.56 1.67
CA TYR A 15 5.24 1.17 2.65
C TYR A 15 5.84 -0.18 2.30
N TYR A 16 4.97 -1.15 1.98
CA TYR A 16 5.38 -2.48 1.59
C TYR A 16 6.30 -2.46 0.37
N LEU A 17 5.86 -1.80 -0.72
CA LEU A 17 6.62 -1.68 -1.96
C LEU A 17 7.99 -1.03 -1.72
N ASN A 18 8.05 0.01 -0.89
CA ASN A 18 9.31 0.66 -0.54
C ASN A 18 10.24 -0.26 0.26
N GLN A 19 9.72 -1.05 1.20
CA GLN A 19 10.55 -1.95 2.02
C GLN A 19 11.07 -3.17 1.26
N THR A 20 10.26 -3.74 0.34
CA THR A 20 10.65 -4.95 -0.41
C THR A 20 11.40 -4.67 -1.71
N GLY A 21 11.38 -3.42 -2.19
CA GLY A 21 12.08 -2.98 -3.40
C GLY A 21 13.37 -2.23 -3.07
N ASN A 22 13.61 -1.13 -3.79
CA ASN A 22 14.70 -0.21 -3.46
C ASN A 22 14.24 0.75 -2.35
N LYS A 23 14.67 0.47 -1.12
CA LYS A 23 14.28 1.23 0.06
C LYS A 23 14.78 2.66 0.01
N ASP A 24 13.83 3.58 -0.13
CA ASP A 24 14.08 5.00 0.05
C ASP A 24 13.77 5.43 1.50
N GLN A 25 14.74 6.10 2.13
CA GLN A 25 14.63 6.53 3.53
C GLN A 25 13.66 7.71 3.70
N MET A 26 13.59 8.62 2.74
CA MET A 26 12.64 9.74 2.76
C MET A 26 11.21 9.22 2.67
N ILE A 27 10.96 8.25 1.77
CA ILE A 27 9.65 7.59 1.66
C ILE A 27 9.28 6.88 2.97
N THR A 28 10.23 6.14 3.55
CA THR A 28 10.03 5.45 4.85
C THR A 28 9.59 6.44 5.93
N ASN A 29 10.33 7.53 6.12
CA ASN A 29 10.04 8.53 7.15
C ASN A 29 8.66 9.19 6.96
N VAL A 30 8.30 9.52 5.71
CA VAL A 30 7.00 10.13 5.40
C VAL A 30 5.84 9.18 5.72
N LEU A 31 5.99 7.91 5.36
CA LEU A 31 4.96 6.90 5.62
C LEU A 31 4.85 6.58 7.11
N GLU A 32 5.96 6.45 7.84
CA GLU A 32 5.95 6.28 9.29
C GLU A 32 5.30 7.47 9.99
N TYR A 33 5.60 8.70 9.57
CA TYR A 33 4.91 9.89 10.07
C TYR A 33 3.40 9.81 9.81
N ALA A 34 2.98 9.44 8.60
CA ALA A 34 1.56 9.30 8.27
C ALA A 34 0.86 8.25 9.14
N PHE A 35 1.45 7.06 9.32
CA PHE A 35 0.88 6.01 10.15
C PHE A 35 0.79 6.39 11.63
N ASN A 36 1.87 6.94 12.18
CA ASN A 36 1.92 7.33 13.58
C ASN A 36 1.01 8.52 13.87
N ARG A 37 1.04 9.57 13.03
CA ARG A 37 0.33 10.83 13.31
C ARG A 37 -1.12 10.85 12.85
N ILE A 38 -1.42 10.28 11.68
CA ILE A 38 -2.76 10.35 11.07
C ILE A 38 -3.63 9.20 11.54
N PHE A 39 -3.05 7.99 11.65
CA PHE A 39 -3.81 6.77 11.96
C PHE A 39 -3.57 6.23 13.36
N SER A 40 -2.73 6.90 14.17
CA SER A 40 -2.31 6.42 15.52
C SER A 40 -1.90 4.94 15.50
N SER A 41 -1.30 4.50 14.39
CA SER A 41 -0.96 3.11 14.11
C SER A 41 0.55 2.96 14.05
N ASN A 42 1.10 1.93 14.69
CA ASN A 42 2.53 1.69 14.70
C ASN A 42 2.99 1.09 13.35
N ALA A 43 3.79 1.83 12.60
CA ALA A 43 4.33 1.38 11.31
C ALA A 43 5.23 0.14 11.42
N ASN A 44 5.78 -0.17 12.60
CA ASN A 44 6.55 -1.39 12.82
C ASN A 44 5.73 -2.66 12.60
N LEU A 45 4.40 -2.61 12.74
CA LEU A 45 3.52 -3.72 12.39
C LEU A 45 3.54 -4.01 10.88
N LEU A 46 3.75 -2.98 10.05
CA LEU A 46 3.89 -3.13 8.60
C LEU A 46 5.25 -3.74 8.23
N LEU A 47 6.31 -3.43 8.97
CA LEU A 47 7.63 -4.06 8.82
C LEU A 47 7.56 -5.57 8.98
N PHE A 48 6.82 -6.08 9.98
CA PHE A 48 6.64 -7.53 10.15
C PHE A 48 5.92 -8.18 8.97
N ALA A 49 4.95 -7.49 8.36
CA ALA A 49 4.25 -7.99 7.18
C ALA A 49 5.17 -8.07 5.94
N CYS A 50 6.22 -7.24 5.88
CA CYS A 50 7.19 -7.22 4.78
C CYS A 50 8.35 -8.21 4.97
N ALA A 51 8.56 -8.73 6.19
CA ALA A 51 9.74 -9.51 6.53
C ALA A 51 9.77 -10.84 5.76
N GLY A 52 10.86 -11.06 4.99
CA GLY A 52 11.11 -12.31 4.29
C GLY A 52 10.42 -12.46 2.93
N TYR A 53 9.70 -11.45 2.45
CA TYR A 53 9.08 -11.45 1.13
C TYR A 53 9.84 -10.57 0.14
N THR A 54 10.02 -11.05 -1.09
CA THR A 54 10.44 -10.18 -2.19
C THR A 54 9.24 -9.39 -2.71
N GLN A 55 9.50 -8.27 -3.40
CA GLN A 55 8.45 -7.46 -4.00
C GLN A 55 7.54 -8.30 -4.93
N GLU A 56 8.14 -9.18 -5.72
CA GLU A 56 7.43 -10.07 -6.66
C GLU A 56 6.47 -11.04 -5.95
N GLN A 57 6.90 -11.60 -4.82
CA GLN A 57 6.10 -12.51 -4.00
C GLN A 57 4.93 -11.80 -3.32
N ALA A 58 5.07 -10.51 -3.06
CA ALA A 58 4.06 -9.72 -2.39
C ALA A 58 3.00 -9.13 -3.31
N ILE A 59 3.28 -8.98 -4.61
CA ILE A 59 2.34 -8.42 -5.59
C ILE A 59 0.95 -9.09 -5.54
N PRO A 60 0.82 -10.43 -5.52
CA PRO A 60 -0.50 -11.07 -5.45
C PRO A 60 -1.29 -10.68 -4.20
N ALA A 61 -0.62 -10.62 -3.04
CA ALA A 61 -1.25 -10.24 -1.78
C ALA A 61 -1.63 -8.74 -1.77
N ILE A 62 -0.75 -7.88 -2.27
CA ILE A 62 -1.00 -6.45 -2.45
C ILE A 62 -2.22 -6.22 -3.35
N MET A 63 -2.30 -6.92 -4.48
CA MET A 63 -3.41 -6.80 -5.43
C MET A 63 -4.75 -7.22 -4.81
N GLN A 64 -4.78 -8.30 -4.02
CA GLN A 64 -5.99 -8.72 -3.30
C GLN A 64 -6.43 -7.68 -2.26
N ILE A 65 -5.49 -7.07 -1.53
CA ILE A 65 -5.79 -6.03 -0.56
C ILE A 65 -6.35 -4.79 -1.26
N LEU A 66 -5.72 -4.37 -2.37
CA LEU A 66 -6.17 -3.25 -3.17
C LEU A 66 -7.56 -3.51 -3.78
N GLU A 67 -7.86 -4.73 -4.22
CA GLU A 67 -9.17 -5.10 -4.75
C GLU A 67 -10.27 -5.07 -3.68
N LYS A 68 -9.97 -5.55 -2.46
CA LYS A 68 -10.95 -5.62 -1.36
C LYS A 68 -11.21 -4.27 -0.70
N GLU A 69 -10.16 -3.48 -0.51
CA GLU A 69 -10.18 -2.30 0.36
C GLU A 69 -10.18 -0.97 -0.43
N THR A 70 -10.03 -1.01 -1.77
CA THR A 70 -9.95 0.19 -2.62
C THR A 70 -10.63 0.00 -3.97
N GLN A 71 -10.80 1.09 -4.73
CA GLN A 71 -11.30 1.03 -6.12
C GLN A 71 -10.17 0.86 -7.15
N TYR A 72 -8.94 0.53 -6.72
CA TYR A 72 -7.76 0.47 -7.58
C TYR A 72 -7.92 -0.46 -8.79
N THR A 73 -8.46 -1.66 -8.59
CA THR A 73 -8.65 -2.63 -9.68
C THR A 73 -9.61 -2.12 -10.75
N GLN A 74 -10.70 -1.44 -10.33
CA GLN A 74 -11.64 -0.83 -11.27
C GLN A 74 -11.00 0.34 -12.02
N PHE A 75 -10.23 1.17 -11.32
CA PHE A 75 -9.47 2.27 -11.91
C PHE A 75 -8.47 1.78 -12.98
N ILE A 76 -7.73 0.70 -12.71
CA ILE A 76 -6.79 0.12 -13.68
C ILE A 76 -7.52 -0.47 -14.88
N LYS A 77 -8.63 -1.21 -14.68
CA LYS A 77 -9.43 -1.75 -15.80
C LYS A 77 -9.93 -0.65 -16.74
N LEU A 78 -10.46 0.43 -16.18
CA LEU A 78 -10.89 1.62 -16.94
C LEU A 78 -9.73 2.29 -17.68
N LYS A 79 -8.56 2.39 -17.03
CA LYS A 79 -7.34 2.97 -17.62
C LYS A 79 -6.79 2.12 -18.77
N GLU A 80 -6.88 0.79 -18.68
CA GLU A 80 -6.42 -0.14 -19.71
C GLU A 80 -7.39 -0.28 -20.90
N GLY A 81 -8.52 0.45 -20.89
CA GLY A 81 -9.52 0.36 -21.96
C GLY A 81 -10.26 -0.98 -22.01
N LYS A 82 -10.13 -1.81 -20.96
CA LYS A 82 -10.90 -3.03 -20.78
C LYS A 82 -12.26 -2.67 -20.17
N SER A 83 -13.07 -1.98 -20.96
CA SER A 83 -14.52 -2.00 -20.79
C SER A 83 -14.99 -3.38 -21.25
N GLU A 84 -15.90 -3.99 -20.47
CA GLU A 84 -16.48 -5.32 -20.71
C GLU A 84 -16.94 -5.56 -22.16
#